data_AF-A0A512BL96-F1
#
_entry.id   AF-A0A512BL96-F1
#
_cell.length_a   1.000
_cell.length_b   1.000
_cell.length_c   1.000
_cell.angle_alpha   90.00
_cell.angle_beta   90.00
_cell.angle_gamma   90.00
#
_symmetry.space_group_name_H-M   'P 1'
#
loop_
_entity.id
_entity.type
_entity.pdbx_description
1 polymer ?
#
loop_
_entity_poly.entity_id
_entity_poly.type
_entity_poly.pdbx_seq_one_letter_code
_entity_poly.pdbx_strand_id
1 'polypeptide(L)'
;MNDQSPETPAQPLQQPDPDAPRAAKSAKSKRAEGPPVEPTLTAYFGKDVVQPGPFIRAVRSAKIHRFMDDDIKAASSLAPETDPIGSRLLALAAMPTLPKAVERWIWPEIQAFLQTRVPAAFEPFDADADVTFRRIHREVSPTLDASDQQRRQQGETLLLISLAWLGTQRSLDIVSTLDTLRDTFPGTEDSIRDVVRKGLVSGKFSEVKRTAAVATFIGHALKEARASLDMERQRRAAVEDRLGEAKAQISDLTAQNEVLSQERGRLASELEAAKRRLEESQQHAGHDIVELRSQQTLLLKRRIAPLLSDAVDALEIEPPVPHIAIKRLKSAIGTIEETTR
;
A
#
# COMPACT_ATOMS: atom_id res chain seq x y z
N MET A 1 28.90 -42.27 -86.06
CA MET A 1 27.86 -41.86 -85.08
C MET A 1 28.55 -40.94 -84.09
N ASN A 2 28.82 -39.72 -84.54
CA ASN A 2 27.97 -38.51 -84.46
C ASN A 2 28.39 -37.74 -83.20
N ASP A 3 29.13 -36.65 -83.39
CA ASP A 3 28.61 -35.27 -83.57
C ASP A 3 27.93 -34.80 -82.27
N GLN A 4 28.26 -33.69 -81.63
CA GLN A 4 28.93 -32.45 -82.06
C GLN A 4 29.39 -31.69 -80.79
N SER A 5 30.62 -31.18 -80.82
CA SER A 5 31.08 -29.98 -80.08
C SER A 5 30.32 -28.72 -80.63
N PRO A 6 30.51 -27.45 -80.16
CA PRO A 6 31.66 -26.90 -79.42
C PRO A 6 31.40 -25.63 -78.53
N GLU A 7 32.52 -25.02 -78.10
CA GLU A 7 32.73 -23.56 -77.85
C GLU A 7 32.51 -22.95 -76.44
N THR A 8 33.55 -23.13 -75.60
CA THR A 8 34.46 -22.13 -74.97
C THR A 8 34.29 -20.66 -75.47
N PRO A 9 34.52 -19.57 -74.68
CA PRO A 9 35.69 -19.41 -73.81
C PRO A 9 35.60 -18.63 -72.49
N ALA A 10 36.62 -18.88 -71.66
CA ALA A 10 36.97 -18.19 -70.43
C ALA A 10 37.48 -16.75 -70.65
N GLN A 11 37.36 -15.89 -69.63
CA GLN A 11 38.36 -14.92 -69.10
C GLN A 11 37.71 -13.92 -68.09
N PRO A 12 38.45 -13.10 -67.31
CA PRO A 12 39.05 -13.47 -66.03
C PRO A 12 38.69 -12.48 -64.88
N LEU A 13 39.07 -12.85 -63.65
CA LEU A 13 39.01 -12.01 -62.44
C LEU A 13 39.89 -10.76 -62.57
N GLN A 14 39.29 -9.57 -62.48
CA GLN A 14 40.00 -8.29 -62.33
C GLN A 14 40.19 -7.95 -60.84
N GLN A 15 41.44 -7.70 -60.47
CA GLN A 15 41.87 -7.08 -59.21
C GLN A 15 41.75 -5.55 -59.29
N PRO A 16 41.60 -4.85 -58.14
CA PRO A 16 41.30 -3.42 -58.10
C PRO A 16 42.56 -2.54 -58.06
N ASP A 17 42.46 -1.38 -58.71
CA ASP A 17 43.45 -0.31 -58.80
C ASP A 17 43.63 0.45 -57.46
N PRO A 18 44.87 0.80 -57.06
CA PRO A 18 45.14 1.61 -55.88
C PRO A 18 45.66 3.00 -56.28
N ASP A 19 44.79 3.99 -56.50
CA ASP A 19 45.03 5.37 -56.06
C ASP A 19 43.84 6.33 -56.35
N ALA A 20 43.53 7.11 -55.30
CA ALA A 20 42.64 8.30 -55.23
C ALA A 20 41.10 8.12 -55.16
N PRO A 21 40.36 9.04 -54.53
CA PRO A 21 40.56 9.70 -53.23
C PRO A 21 39.37 9.47 -52.26
N ARG A 22 39.58 9.71 -50.96
CA ARG A 22 38.57 9.62 -49.88
C ARG A 22 37.25 10.33 -50.24
N ALA A 23 36.21 9.56 -50.53
CA ALA A 23 34.85 10.04 -50.70
C ALA A 23 34.12 10.14 -49.36
N ALA A 24 33.53 11.32 -49.18
CA ALA A 24 32.71 11.79 -48.08
C ALA A 24 31.67 10.79 -47.54
N LYS A 25 31.48 10.87 -46.21
CA LYS A 25 30.23 10.70 -45.46
C LYS A 25 29.05 10.18 -46.30
N SER A 26 28.86 8.85 -46.35
CA SER A 26 27.61 8.29 -46.83
C SER A 26 26.49 8.67 -45.86
N ALA A 27 25.59 9.49 -46.39
CA ALA A 27 24.42 10.00 -45.73
C ALA A 27 23.58 8.87 -45.10
N LYS A 28 23.04 9.15 -43.91
CA LYS A 28 21.91 8.41 -43.34
C LYS A 28 20.87 8.22 -44.45
N SER A 29 20.71 6.98 -44.91
CA SER A 29 19.65 6.60 -45.83
C SER A 29 18.32 7.03 -45.19
N LYS A 30 17.70 8.05 -45.78
CA LYS A 30 16.36 8.52 -45.47
C LYS A 30 15.43 7.36 -45.81
N ARG A 31 15.02 6.62 -44.77
CA ARG A 31 14.07 5.51 -44.89
C ARG A 31 12.84 6.03 -45.61
N ALA A 32 12.53 5.45 -46.78
CA ALA A 32 11.42 5.87 -47.62
C ALA A 32 10.15 6.08 -46.78
N GLU A 33 9.70 7.33 -46.71
CA GLU A 33 8.38 7.66 -46.18
C GLU A 33 7.37 7.04 -47.15
N GLY A 34 6.54 6.12 -46.63
CA GLY A 34 5.35 5.67 -47.36
C GLY A 34 4.43 6.85 -47.71
N PRO A 35 3.38 6.62 -48.51
CA PRO A 35 2.47 7.68 -48.94
C PRO A 35 2.00 8.52 -47.74
N PRO A 36 1.83 9.84 -47.92
CA PRO A 36 1.46 10.75 -46.83
C PRO A 36 0.12 10.31 -46.24
N VAL A 37 0.16 9.80 -45.01
CA VAL A 37 -1.05 9.44 -44.27
C VAL A 37 -1.62 10.70 -43.67
N GLU A 38 -2.87 11.02 -44.03
CA GLU A 38 -3.57 12.15 -43.42
C GLU A 38 -3.80 11.87 -41.92
N PRO A 39 -3.53 12.85 -41.05
CA PRO A 39 -3.59 12.66 -39.60
C PRO A 39 -5.04 12.82 -39.06
N THR A 40 -6.04 12.30 -39.77
CA THR A 40 -7.46 12.35 -39.41
C THR A 40 -8.01 10.96 -39.12
N LEU A 41 -9.03 10.86 -38.28
CA LEU A 41 -9.68 9.58 -37.95
C LEU A 41 -10.40 9.02 -39.18
N THR A 42 -11.04 9.88 -39.98
CA THR A 42 -11.66 9.52 -41.25
C THR A 42 -10.69 8.87 -42.23
N ALA A 43 -9.43 9.36 -42.31
CA ALA A 43 -8.41 8.73 -43.15
C ALA A 43 -8.00 7.35 -42.63
N TYR A 44 -7.93 7.16 -41.30
CA TYR A 44 -7.56 5.88 -40.69
C TYR A 44 -8.68 4.82 -40.80
N PHE A 45 -9.95 5.22 -40.64
CA PHE A 45 -11.14 4.37 -40.85
C PHE A 45 -11.70 4.47 -42.26
N GLY A 46 -10.94 5.04 -43.20
CA GLY A 46 -11.32 5.10 -44.60
C GLY A 46 -11.27 3.73 -45.28
N LYS A 47 -11.67 3.72 -46.56
CA LYS A 47 -11.64 2.52 -47.41
C LYS A 47 -10.23 1.93 -47.51
N ASP A 48 -9.21 2.78 -47.53
CA ASP A 48 -7.82 2.35 -47.58
C ASP A 48 -7.35 1.85 -46.21
N VAL A 49 -6.67 0.70 -46.21
CA VAL A 49 -6.16 0.09 -44.97
C VAL A 49 -4.88 0.81 -44.54
N VAL A 50 -5.01 1.68 -43.55
CA VAL A 50 -3.88 2.41 -42.95
C VAL A 50 -3.32 1.63 -41.75
N GLN A 51 -2.00 1.47 -41.69
CA GLN A 51 -1.34 0.86 -40.53
C GLN A 51 -1.26 1.87 -39.35
N PRO A 52 -1.42 1.43 -38.08
CA PRO A 52 -1.48 2.33 -36.92
C PRO A 52 -0.17 3.11 -36.68
N GLY A 53 0.99 2.51 -36.98
CA GLY A 53 2.29 3.17 -36.81
C GLY A 53 2.48 4.43 -37.68
N PRO A 54 2.32 4.33 -39.01
CA PRO A 54 2.27 5.50 -39.90
C PRO A 54 1.26 6.56 -39.46
N PHE A 55 0.03 6.16 -39.10
CA PHE A 55 -1.00 7.08 -38.62
C PHE A 55 -0.59 7.83 -37.35
N ILE A 56 -0.11 7.11 -36.32
CA ILE A 56 0.36 7.75 -35.07
C ILE A 56 1.54 8.70 -35.34
N ARG A 57 2.43 8.36 -36.27
CA ARG A 57 3.51 9.27 -36.68
C ARG A 57 2.96 10.53 -37.34
N ALA A 58 1.97 10.40 -38.23
CA ALA A 58 1.32 11.55 -38.86
C ALA A 58 0.65 12.46 -37.82
N VAL A 59 -0.12 11.89 -36.87
CA VAL A 59 -0.78 12.63 -35.78
C VAL A 59 0.23 13.39 -34.91
N ARG A 60 1.37 12.77 -34.58
CA ARG A 60 2.45 13.44 -33.83
C ARG A 60 3.12 14.55 -34.62
N SER A 61 3.43 14.29 -35.89
CA SER A 61 4.06 15.28 -36.78
C SER A 61 3.16 16.51 -36.99
N ALA A 62 1.85 16.29 -37.10
CA ALA A 62 0.84 17.33 -37.20
C ALA A 62 0.51 18.02 -35.86
N LYS A 63 1.11 17.57 -34.74
CA LYS A 63 0.89 18.10 -33.39
C LYS A 63 -0.59 18.19 -33.00
N ILE A 64 -1.37 17.19 -33.40
CA ILE A 64 -2.80 17.17 -33.10
C ILE A 64 -2.98 16.86 -31.61
N HIS A 65 -3.60 17.80 -30.90
CA HIS A 65 -3.95 17.65 -29.49
C HIS A 65 -5.39 17.15 -29.27
N ARG A 66 -6.27 17.36 -30.26
CA ARG A 66 -7.67 16.91 -30.27
C ARG A 66 -8.16 16.81 -31.72
N PHE A 67 -8.91 15.76 -32.03
CA PHE A 67 -9.60 15.63 -33.32
C PHE A 67 -10.82 16.55 -33.38
N MET A 68 -11.19 16.99 -34.59
CA MET A 68 -12.39 17.80 -34.79
C MET A 68 -13.65 16.94 -34.59
N ASP A 69 -14.70 17.52 -34.03
CA ASP A 69 -15.94 16.77 -33.73
C ASP A 69 -16.60 16.21 -35.03
N ASP A 70 -16.44 16.89 -36.16
CA ASP A 70 -16.90 16.41 -37.47
C ASP A 70 -16.09 15.19 -37.97
N ASP A 71 -14.78 15.19 -37.75
CA ASP A 71 -13.90 14.05 -38.09
C ASP A 71 -14.21 12.83 -37.20
N ILE A 72 -14.49 13.07 -35.91
CA ILE A 72 -14.93 12.02 -34.98
C ILE A 72 -16.25 11.41 -35.47
N LYS A 73 -17.27 12.22 -35.76
CA LYS A 73 -18.59 11.73 -36.22
C LYS A 73 -18.48 10.97 -37.54
N ALA A 74 -17.71 11.49 -38.49
CA ALA A 74 -17.51 10.84 -39.77
C ALA A 74 -16.76 9.51 -39.62
N ALA A 75 -15.73 9.45 -38.77
CA ALA A 75 -15.03 8.21 -38.47
C ALA A 75 -15.93 7.17 -37.78
N SER A 76 -16.72 7.56 -36.77
CA SER A 76 -17.67 6.66 -36.10
C SER A 76 -18.78 6.17 -37.05
N SER A 77 -19.16 6.93 -38.08
CA SER A 77 -20.07 6.44 -39.12
C SER A 77 -19.42 5.47 -40.12
N LEU A 78 -18.11 5.61 -40.37
CA LEU A 78 -17.36 4.74 -41.29
C LEU A 78 -16.87 3.44 -40.64
N ALA A 79 -16.61 3.45 -39.34
CA ALA A 79 -16.03 2.32 -38.62
C ALA A 79 -16.89 1.03 -38.70
N PRO A 80 -18.24 1.05 -38.64
CA PRO A 80 -19.05 -0.15 -38.80
C PRO A 80 -18.90 -0.82 -40.17
N GLU A 81 -18.65 -0.05 -41.22
CA GLU A 81 -18.50 -0.55 -42.60
C GLU A 81 -17.08 -1.05 -42.87
N THR A 82 -16.07 -0.34 -42.36
CA THR A 82 -14.65 -0.57 -42.70
C THR A 82 -13.90 -1.43 -41.67
N ASP A 83 -14.41 -1.52 -40.45
CA ASP A 83 -13.86 -2.32 -39.35
C ASP A 83 -14.98 -3.03 -38.56
N PRO A 84 -15.78 -3.90 -39.19
CA PRO A 84 -16.92 -4.54 -38.53
C PRO A 84 -16.51 -5.40 -37.33
N ILE A 85 -15.29 -5.93 -37.34
CA ILE A 85 -14.74 -6.81 -36.30
C ILE A 85 -13.99 -6.02 -35.20
N GLY A 86 -13.70 -4.73 -35.40
CA GLY A 86 -12.93 -3.91 -34.45
C GLY A 86 -11.42 -4.15 -34.50
N SER A 87 -10.92 -4.76 -35.57
CA SER A 87 -9.50 -5.07 -35.76
C SER A 87 -8.61 -3.82 -35.83
N ARG A 88 -9.08 -2.73 -36.45
CA ARG A 88 -8.37 -1.45 -36.52
C ARG A 88 -8.44 -0.70 -35.19
N LEU A 89 -9.58 -0.79 -34.48
CA LEU A 89 -9.73 -0.28 -33.11
C LEU A 89 -8.73 -0.96 -32.16
N LEU A 90 -8.67 -2.29 -32.18
CA LEU A 90 -7.72 -3.07 -31.39
C LEU A 90 -6.27 -2.71 -31.75
N ALA A 91 -5.95 -2.64 -33.04
CA ALA A 91 -4.60 -2.31 -33.50
C ALA A 91 -4.15 -0.91 -33.04
N LEU A 92 -5.08 0.03 -32.91
CA LEU A 92 -4.79 1.37 -32.38
C LEU A 92 -4.62 1.34 -30.86
N ALA A 93 -5.53 0.70 -30.12
CA ALA A 93 -5.47 0.59 -28.67
C ALA A 93 -4.22 -0.17 -28.16
N ALA A 94 -3.72 -1.13 -28.94
CA ALA A 94 -2.52 -1.91 -28.61
C ALA A 94 -1.20 -1.13 -28.80
N MET A 95 -1.24 0.13 -29.27
CA MET A 95 -0.02 0.91 -29.49
C MET A 95 0.58 1.38 -28.15
N PRO A 96 1.89 1.17 -27.91
CA PRO A 96 2.49 1.38 -26.59
C PRO A 96 2.58 2.86 -26.18
N THR A 97 2.50 3.78 -27.13
CA THR A 97 2.55 5.22 -26.87
C THR A 97 1.53 5.93 -27.73
N LEU A 98 0.32 6.08 -27.22
CA LEU A 98 -0.74 6.79 -27.93
C LEU A 98 -0.56 8.30 -27.80
N PRO A 99 -0.72 9.09 -28.90
CA PRO A 99 -0.89 10.53 -28.77
C PRO A 99 -2.14 10.83 -27.94
N LYS A 100 -2.10 11.86 -27.08
CA LYS A 100 -3.23 12.24 -26.21
C LYS A 100 -4.55 12.44 -26.98
N ALA A 101 -4.48 12.93 -28.22
CA ALA A 101 -5.66 13.07 -29.08
C ALA A 101 -6.34 11.73 -29.39
N VAL A 102 -5.54 10.71 -29.70
CA VAL A 102 -6.01 9.35 -30.01
C VAL A 102 -6.49 8.66 -28.74
N GLU A 103 -5.73 8.76 -27.66
CA GLU A 103 -6.10 8.19 -26.36
C GLU A 103 -7.46 8.68 -25.85
N ARG A 104 -7.73 9.99 -25.95
CA ARG A 104 -9.03 10.56 -25.55
C ARG A 104 -10.21 10.05 -26.36
N TRP A 105 -9.98 9.67 -27.61
CA TRP A 105 -11.03 9.24 -28.53
C TRP A 105 -11.24 7.73 -28.55
N ILE A 106 -10.16 6.94 -28.49
CA ILE A 106 -10.22 5.48 -28.68
C ILE A 106 -11.00 4.77 -27.58
N TRP A 107 -10.94 5.26 -26.33
CA TRP A 107 -11.61 4.58 -25.21
C TRP A 107 -13.13 4.76 -25.21
N PRO A 108 -13.69 5.96 -25.44
CA PRO A 108 -15.12 6.11 -25.69
C PRO A 108 -15.61 5.30 -26.90
N GLU A 109 -14.83 5.27 -27.99
CA GLU A 109 -15.21 4.52 -29.20
C GLU A 109 -15.23 3.01 -28.95
N ILE A 110 -14.22 2.47 -28.25
CA ILE A 110 -14.19 1.06 -27.84
C ILE A 110 -15.37 0.74 -26.91
N GLN A 111 -15.70 1.63 -25.97
CA GLN A 111 -16.86 1.45 -25.10
C GLN A 111 -18.15 1.34 -25.91
N ALA A 112 -18.38 2.25 -26.86
CA ALA A 112 -19.54 2.23 -27.74
C ALA A 112 -19.58 0.97 -28.63
N PHE A 113 -18.42 0.54 -29.12
CA PHE A 113 -18.27 -0.69 -29.89
C PHE A 113 -18.66 -1.93 -29.06
N LEU A 114 -18.17 -2.05 -27.83
CA LEU A 114 -18.49 -3.15 -26.93
C LEU A 114 -19.97 -3.14 -26.53
N GLN A 115 -20.56 -1.98 -26.23
CA GLN A 115 -22.00 -1.84 -25.96
C GLN A 115 -22.86 -2.34 -27.13
N THR A 116 -22.40 -2.15 -28.37
CA THR A 116 -23.14 -2.58 -29.55
C THR A 116 -22.97 -4.09 -29.82
N ARG A 117 -21.81 -4.66 -29.48
CA ARG A 117 -21.46 -6.05 -29.83
C ARG A 117 -21.80 -7.08 -28.76
N VAL A 118 -21.73 -6.71 -27.50
CA VAL A 118 -22.01 -7.58 -26.33
C VAL A 118 -22.84 -6.82 -25.29
N PRO A 119 -24.03 -6.30 -25.66
CA PRO A 119 -24.83 -5.43 -24.78
C PRO A 119 -25.26 -6.12 -23.48
N ALA A 120 -25.42 -7.44 -23.48
CA ALA A 120 -25.87 -8.18 -22.30
C ALA A 120 -24.74 -8.46 -21.30
N ALA A 121 -23.51 -8.65 -21.78
CA ALA A 121 -22.35 -8.88 -20.93
C ALA A 121 -21.55 -7.63 -20.55
N PHE A 122 -21.66 -6.54 -21.31
CA PHE A 122 -20.85 -5.34 -21.09
C PHE A 122 -21.61 -4.26 -20.32
N GLU A 123 -21.30 -4.14 -19.02
CA GLU A 123 -21.77 -3.07 -18.15
C GLU A 123 -20.60 -2.12 -17.84
N PRO A 124 -20.53 -0.93 -18.46
CA PRO A 124 -19.35 -0.05 -18.35
C PRO A 124 -19.07 0.43 -16.91
N PHE A 125 -20.10 0.53 -16.09
CA PHE A 125 -20.04 1.10 -14.74
C PHE A 125 -20.14 0.06 -13.62
N ASP A 126 -20.06 -1.23 -13.96
CA ASP A 126 -20.09 -2.32 -12.97
C ASP A 126 -18.91 -2.20 -12.00
N ALA A 127 -19.16 -2.35 -10.70
CA ALA A 127 -18.15 -2.17 -9.65
C ALA A 127 -16.95 -3.13 -9.81
N ASP A 128 -17.16 -4.30 -10.42
CA ASP A 128 -16.14 -5.34 -10.58
C ASP A 128 -15.83 -5.60 -12.07
N ALA A 129 -14.62 -5.21 -12.48
CA ALA A 129 -14.13 -5.38 -13.85
C ALA A 129 -13.94 -6.87 -14.22
N ASP A 130 -13.60 -7.73 -13.26
CA ASP A 130 -13.38 -9.17 -13.47
C ASP A 130 -14.71 -9.89 -13.69
N VAL A 131 -15.78 -9.46 -13.00
CA VAL A 131 -17.14 -9.96 -13.26
C VAL A 131 -17.59 -9.57 -14.66
N THR A 132 -17.34 -8.32 -15.08
CA THR A 132 -17.65 -7.87 -16.45
C THR A 132 -16.86 -8.66 -17.49
N PHE A 133 -15.55 -8.87 -17.28
CA PHE A 133 -14.71 -9.66 -18.19
C PHE A 133 -15.22 -11.10 -18.32
N ARG A 134 -15.54 -11.77 -17.21
CA ARG A 134 -16.06 -13.15 -17.21
C ARG A 134 -17.41 -13.27 -17.92
N ARG A 135 -18.28 -12.26 -17.80
CA ARG A 135 -19.54 -12.22 -18.56
C ARG A 135 -19.28 -12.14 -20.06
N ILE A 136 -18.39 -11.25 -20.49
CA ILE A 136 -18.04 -11.09 -21.91
C ILE A 136 -17.40 -12.38 -22.42
N HIS A 137 -16.47 -12.95 -21.66
CA HIS A 137 -15.83 -14.21 -22.00
C HIS A 137 -16.84 -15.35 -22.21
N ARG A 138 -17.82 -15.49 -21.32
CA ARG A 138 -18.90 -16.46 -21.46
C ARG A 138 -19.77 -16.21 -22.70
N GLU A 139 -20.11 -14.95 -22.99
CA GLU A 139 -20.92 -14.59 -24.17
C GLU A 139 -20.16 -14.86 -25.48
N VAL A 140 -18.85 -14.64 -25.48
CA VAL A 140 -18.00 -14.78 -26.67
C VAL A 140 -17.50 -16.22 -26.86
N SER A 141 -17.45 -17.06 -25.82
CA SER A 141 -16.97 -18.45 -25.88
C SER A 141 -17.54 -19.28 -27.05
N PRO A 142 -18.86 -19.26 -27.36
CA PRO A 142 -19.40 -20.02 -28.49
C PRO A 142 -18.84 -19.60 -29.85
N THR A 143 -18.43 -18.34 -29.99
CA THR A 143 -17.81 -17.83 -31.22
C THR A 143 -16.35 -18.25 -31.34
N LEU A 144 -15.65 -18.47 -30.21
CA LEU A 144 -14.28 -18.96 -30.18
C LEU A 144 -14.20 -20.44 -30.59
N ASP A 145 -15.18 -21.22 -30.15
CA ASP A 145 -15.29 -22.65 -30.49
C ASP A 145 -15.87 -22.90 -31.89
N ALA A 146 -16.34 -21.84 -32.57
CA ALA A 146 -16.89 -21.95 -33.92
C ALA A 146 -15.86 -22.53 -34.91
N SER A 147 -16.33 -23.37 -35.83
CA SER A 147 -15.53 -23.91 -36.95
C SER A 147 -15.24 -22.85 -38.02
N ASP A 148 -16.06 -21.80 -38.07
CA ASP A 148 -15.87 -20.66 -38.96
C ASP A 148 -14.75 -19.75 -38.45
N GLN A 149 -13.68 -19.64 -39.24
CA GLN A 149 -12.50 -18.84 -38.94
C GLN A 149 -12.84 -17.36 -38.73
N GLN A 150 -13.82 -16.81 -39.45
CA GLN A 150 -14.20 -15.41 -39.33
C GLN A 150 -14.95 -15.14 -38.02
N ARG A 151 -15.85 -16.04 -37.62
CA ARG A 151 -16.52 -15.98 -36.30
C ARG A 151 -15.54 -16.14 -35.15
N ARG A 152 -14.59 -17.07 -35.25
CA ARG A 152 -13.52 -17.22 -34.26
C ARG A 152 -12.68 -15.96 -34.13
N GLN A 153 -12.24 -15.40 -35.25
CA GLN A 153 -11.48 -14.15 -35.25
C GLN A 153 -12.28 -12.97 -34.67
N GLN A 154 -13.59 -12.94 -34.91
CA GLN A 154 -14.47 -11.94 -34.31
C GLN A 154 -14.51 -12.07 -32.79
N GLY A 155 -14.70 -13.30 -32.28
CA GLY A 155 -14.69 -13.55 -30.84
C GLY A 155 -13.35 -13.19 -30.18
N GLU A 156 -12.24 -13.60 -30.80
CA GLU A 156 -10.90 -13.24 -30.32
C GLU A 156 -10.72 -11.72 -30.26
N THR A 157 -11.11 -11.01 -31.32
CA THR A 157 -10.94 -9.55 -31.38
C THR A 157 -11.78 -8.86 -30.30
N LEU A 158 -13.03 -9.32 -30.09
CA LEU A 158 -13.88 -8.80 -29.02
C LEU A 158 -13.28 -9.02 -27.63
N LEU A 159 -12.77 -10.22 -27.36
CA LEU A 159 -12.07 -10.50 -26.09
C LEU A 159 -10.88 -9.57 -25.86
N LEU A 160 -10.06 -9.37 -26.88
CA LEU A 160 -8.86 -8.53 -26.79
C LEU A 160 -9.20 -7.05 -26.62
N ILE A 161 -10.23 -6.55 -27.31
CA ILE A 161 -10.72 -5.18 -27.12
C ILE A 161 -11.27 -5.00 -25.70
N SER A 162 -12.00 -6.00 -25.20
CA SER A 162 -12.58 -5.97 -23.86
C SER A 162 -11.50 -5.96 -22.79
N LEU A 163 -10.46 -6.78 -22.97
CA LEU A 163 -9.30 -6.81 -22.10
C LEU A 163 -8.50 -5.50 -22.14
N ALA A 164 -8.31 -4.91 -23.33
CA ALA A 164 -7.64 -3.62 -23.48
C ALA A 164 -8.41 -2.49 -22.77
N TRP A 165 -9.73 -2.46 -22.92
CA TRP A 165 -10.58 -1.47 -22.28
C TRP A 165 -10.64 -1.66 -20.77
N LEU A 166 -10.95 -2.87 -20.29
CA LEU A 166 -11.07 -3.16 -18.87
C LEU A 166 -9.73 -3.03 -18.15
N GLY A 167 -8.62 -3.41 -18.76
CA GLY A 167 -7.29 -3.26 -18.16
C GLY A 167 -6.79 -1.80 -18.10
N THR A 168 -7.25 -0.94 -19.02
CA THR A 168 -6.78 0.46 -19.08
C THR A 168 -7.73 1.42 -18.36
N GLN A 169 -9.05 1.22 -18.50
CA GLN A 169 -10.09 2.10 -17.97
C GLN A 169 -10.65 1.63 -16.63
N ARG A 170 -10.46 0.35 -16.29
CA ARG A 170 -10.90 -0.25 -15.03
C ARG A 170 -9.71 -0.94 -14.37
N SER A 171 -9.84 -1.26 -13.09
CA SER A 171 -8.81 -1.98 -12.34
C SER A 171 -9.02 -3.50 -12.48
N LEU A 172 -8.87 -4.02 -13.71
CA LEU A 172 -9.00 -5.46 -13.98
C LEU A 172 -7.84 -6.21 -13.31
N ASP A 173 -8.12 -7.30 -12.59
CA ASP A 173 -7.08 -8.18 -12.09
C ASP A 173 -6.55 -9.03 -13.24
N ILE A 174 -5.39 -8.62 -13.74
CA ILE A 174 -4.66 -9.28 -14.82
C ILE A 174 -4.37 -10.74 -14.48
N VAL A 175 -4.09 -11.07 -13.21
CA VAL A 175 -3.71 -12.43 -12.81
C VAL A 175 -4.92 -13.37 -12.91
N SER A 176 -6.05 -13.00 -12.31
CA SER A 176 -7.30 -13.76 -12.44
C SER A 176 -7.80 -13.85 -13.90
N THR A 177 -7.61 -12.78 -14.66
CA THR A 177 -7.95 -12.72 -16.09
C THR A 177 -7.13 -13.72 -16.91
N LEU A 178 -5.83 -13.86 -16.61
CA LEU A 178 -4.95 -14.81 -17.29
C LEU A 178 -5.37 -16.26 -17.02
N ASP A 179 -5.80 -16.59 -15.80
CA ASP A 179 -6.32 -17.92 -15.48
C ASP A 179 -7.58 -18.23 -16.29
N THR A 180 -8.48 -17.25 -16.45
CA THR A 180 -9.69 -17.39 -17.27
C THR A 180 -9.35 -17.59 -18.75
N LEU A 181 -8.33 -16.90 -19.26
CA LEU A 181 -7.89 -17.01 -20.65
C LEU A 181 -7.08 -18.28 -20.93
N ARG A 182 -6.42 -18.87 -19.93
CA ARG A 182 -5.59 -20.09 -20.08
C ARG A 182 -6.40 -21.25 -20.65
N ASP A 183 -7.64 -21.38 -20.23
CA ASP A 183 -8.53 -22.46 -20.67
C ASP A 183 -9.06 -22.21 -22.11
N THR A 184 -8.94 -20.97 -22.60
CA THR A 184 -9.48 -20.53 -23.90
C THR A 184 -8.42 -20.47 -24.99
N PHE A 185 -7.20 -20.11 -24.61
CA PHE A 185 -6.03 -20.13 -25.47
C PHE A 185 -5.05 -21.18 -24.92
N PRO A 186 -5.23 -22.47 -25.25
CA PRO A 186 -4.33 -23.50 -24.77
C PRO A 186 -2.93 -23.27 -25.37
N GLY A 187 -2.03 -22.74 -24.54
CA GLY A 187 -0.65 -22.47 -24.93
C GLY A 187 0.25 -22.26 -23.72
N THR A 188 1.32 -23.06 -23.64
CA THR A 188 2.44 -22.77 -22.76
C THR A 188 3.12 -21.47 -23.21
N GLU A 189 3.82 -20.77 -22.30
CA GLU A 189 4.58 -19.55 -22.63
C GLU A 189 5.53 -19.77 -23.82
N ASP A 190 6.03 -20.99 -23.97
CA ASP A 190 6.85 -21.45 -25.09
C ASP A 190 6.06 -21.62 -26.39
N SER A 191 4.78 -22.03 -26.35
CA SER A 191 3.94 -22.11 -27.55
C SER A 191 3.64 -20.71 -28.12
N ILE A 192 3.48 -19.71 -27.25
CA ILE A 192 3.32 -18.31 -27.65
C ILE A 192 4.60 -17.81 -28.33
N ARG A 193 5.79 -18.13 -27.79
CA ARG A 193 7.09 -17.81 -28.41
C ARG A 193 7.31 -18.53 -29.74
N ASP A 194 6.88 -19.79 -29.85
CA ASP A 194 7.01 -20.58 -31.08
C ASP A 194 6.03 -20.14 -32.16
N VAL A 195 4.81 -19.70 -31.81
CA VAL A 195 3.87 -19.08 -32.76
C VAL A 195 4.39 -17.73 -33.25
N VAL A 196 5.01 -16.93 -32.38
CA VAL A 196 5.68 -15.68 -32.78
C VAL A 196 6.87 -15.96 -33.71
N ARG A 197 7.70 -16.97 -33.42
CA ARG A 197 8.82 -17.40 -34.29
C ARG A 197 8.31 -17.95 -35.63
N LYS A 198 7.33 -18.85 -35.62
CA LYS A 198 6.74 -19.43 -36.84
C LYS A 198 6.03 -18.39 -37.68
N GLY A 199 5.39 -17.39 -37.09
CA GLY A 199 4.79 -16.29 -37.81
C GLY A 199 5.83 -15.31 -38.39
N LEU A 200 6.99 -15.15 -37.74
CA LEU A 200 8.15 -14.42 -38.29
C LEU A 200 8.76 -15.14 -39.50
N VAL A 201 8.80 -16.48 -39.47
CA VAL A 201 9.39 -17.32 -40.51
C VAL A 201 8.42 -17.60 -41.67
N SER A 202 7.11 -17.71 -41.39
CA SER A 202 6.09 -18.04 -42.39
C SER A 202 5.43 -16.82 -43.07
N GLY A 203 5.74 -15.60 -42.62
CA GLY A 203 5.20 -14.38 -43.21
C GLY A 203 3.71 -14.11 -42.93
N LYS A 204 3.04 -14.94 -42.12
CA LYS A 204 1.65 -14.71 -41.66
C LYS A 204 1.60 -13.67 -40.55
N PHE A 205 1.76 -12.42 -40.96
CA PHE A 205 1.85 -11.23 -40.11
C PHE A 205 0.61 -10.99 -39.22
N SER A 206 -0.54 -11.57 -39.55
CA SER A 206 -1.80 -11.44 -38.80
C SER A 206 -1.85 -12.29 -37.52
N GLU A 207 -1.14 -13.42 -37.49
CA GLU A 207 -0.99 -14.27 -36.29
C GLU A 207 0.06 -13.68 -35.35
N VAL A 208 1.18 -13.16 -35.89
CA VAL A 208 2.22 -12.46 -35.13
C VAL A 208 1.69 -11.19 -34.48
N LYS A 209 0.84 -10.41 -35.17
CA LYS A 209 0.28 -9.18 -34.59
C LYS A 209 -0.69 -9.46 -33.43
N ARG A 210 -1.53 -10.49 -33.53
CA ARG A 210 -2.44 -10.90 -32.45
C ARG A 210 -1.68 -11.45 -31.24
N THR A 211 -0.74 -12.36 -31.46
CA THR A 211 0.12 -12.88 -30.37
C THR A 211 1.09 -11.85 -29.82
N ALA A 212 1.60 -10.92 -30.62
CA ALA A 212 2.43 -9.82 -30.13
C ALA A 212 1.59 -8.81 -29.33
N ALA A 213 0.39 -8.43 -29.75
CA ALA A 213 -0.47 -7.54 -28.97
C ALA A 213 -0.84 -8.18 -27.62
N VAL A 214 -1.22 -9.46 -27.63
CA VAL A 214 -1.47 -10.27 -26.42
C VAL A 214 -0.21 -10.36 -25.56
N ALA A 215 0.95 -10.70 -26.12
CA ALA A 215 2.20 -10.83 -25.35
C ALA A 215 2.76 -9.49 -24.84
N THR A 216 2.52 -8.39 -25.55
CA THR A 216 2.96 -7.05 -25.09
C THR A 216 2.04 -6.54 -23.99
N PHE A 217 0.73 -6.79 -24.12
CA PHE A 217 -0.26 -6.45 -23.09
C PHE A 217 -0.06 -7.31 -21.84
N ILE A 218 0.02 -8.65 -21.99
CA ILE A 218 0.34 -9.58 -20.90
C ILE A 218 1.72 -9.28 -20.31
N GLY A 219 2.72 -8.95 -21.12
CA GLY A 219 4.07 -8.65 -20.64
C GLY A 219 4.16 -7.36 -19.81
N HIS A 220 3.47 -6.30 -20.23
CA HIS A 220 3.40 -5.06 -19.45
C HIS A 220 2.58 -5.25 -18.17
N ALA A 221 1.42 -5.89 -18.30
CA ALA A 221 0.49 -6.16 -17.22
C ALA A 221 1.09 -7.10 -16.16
N LEU A 222 1.83 -8.14 -16.56
CA LEU A 222 2.55 -9.04 -15.67
C LEU A 222 3.72 -8.34 -14.97
N LYS A 223 4.41 -7.43 -15.65
CA LYS A 223 5.50 -6.64 -15.05
C LYS A 223 4.95 -5.70 -13.97
N GLU A 224 3.81 -5.08 -14.23
CA GLU A 224 3.13 -4.18 -13.29
C GLU A 224 2.51 -4.95 -12.11
N ALA A 225 1.90 -6.10 -12.37
CA ALA A 225 1.42 -7.02 -11.33
C ALA A 225 2.56 -7.55 -10.46
N ARG A 226 3.72 -7.91 -11.04
CA ARG A 226 4.92 -8.29 -10.28
C ARG A 226 5.44 -7.13 -9.43
N ALA A 227 5.51 -5.93 -9.98
CA ALA A 227 5.91 -4.74 -9.23
C ALA A 227 4.95 -4.42 -8.07
N SER A 228 3.64 -4.59 -8.29
CA SER A 228 2.61 -4.43 -7.25
C SER A 228 2.78 -5.47 -6.14
N LEU A 229 2.95 -6.74 -6.50
CA LEU A 229 3.13 -7.84 -5.56
C LEU A 229 4.43 -7.68 -4.74
N ASP A 230 5.51 -7.20 -5.36
CA ASP A 230 6.77 -6.90 -4.67
C ASP A 230 6.62 -5.71 -3.71
N MET A 231 5.90 -4.66 -4.11
CA MET A 231 5.55 -3.55 -3.20
C MET A 231 4.69 -4.02 -2.02
N GLU A 232 3.77 -4.95 -2.26
CA GLU A 232 2.90 -5.49 -1.24
C GLU A 232 3.64 -6.40 -0.27
N ARG A 233 4.59 -7.20 -0.75
CA ARG A 233 5.54 -7.95 0.08
C ARG A 233 6.39 -7.03 0.95
N GLN A 234 6.91 -5.93 0.39
CA GLN A 234 7.65 -4.93 1.16
C GLN A 234 6.79 -4.28 2.25
N ARG A 235 5.53 -3.96 1.93
CA ARG A 235 4.58 -3.42 2.92
C ARG A 235 4.28 -4.43 4.03
N ARG A 236 4.10 -5.71 3.69
CA ARG A 236 3.90 -6.78 4.70
C ARG A 236 5.10 -6.93 5.61
N ALA A 237 6.31 -6.99 5.07
CA ALA A 237 7.54 -7.04 5.85
C ALA A 237 7.65 -5.84 6.81
N ALA A 238 7.40 -4.61 6.32
CA ALA A 238 7.42 -3.42 7.16
C ALA A 238 6.37 -3.42 8.29
N VAL A 239 5.20 -4.03 8.05
CA VAL A 239 4.17 -4.19 9.09
C VAL A 239 4.57 -5.26 10.11
N GLU A 240 5.17 -6.37 9.67
CA GLU A 240 5.68 -7.42 10.55
C GLU A 240 6.80 -6.89 11.46
N ASP A 241 7.72 -6.09 10.91
CA ASP A 241 8.78 -5.44 11.69
C ASP A 241 8.20 -4.51 12.77
N ARG A 242 7.26 -3.63 12.40
CA ARG A 242 6.57 -2.75 13.36
C ARG A 242 5.79 -3.52 14.42
N LEU A 243 5.19 -4.64 14.05
CA LEU A 243 4.49 -5.52 14.97
C LEU A 243 5.48 -6.20 15.94
N GLY A 244 6.68 -6.56 15.47
CA GLY A 244 7.78 -7.03 16.30
C GLY A 244 8.25 -5.97 17.30
N GLU A 245 8.49 -4.75 16.84
CA GLU A 245 8.89 -3.61 17.69
C GLU A 245 7.84 -3.27 18.75
N ALA A 246 6.56 -3.21 18.35
CA ALA A 246 5.47 -2.93 19.28
C ALA A 246 5.33 -4.02 20.35
N LYS A 247 5.50 -5.31 19.99
CA LYS A 247 5.50 -6.41 20.96
C LYS A 247 6.66 -6.31 21.94
N ALA A 248 7.86 -5.94 21.46
CA ALA A 248 9.01 -5.73 22.33
C ALA A 248 8.79 -4.57 23.31
N GLN A 249 8.23 -3.45 22.84
CA GLN A 249 7.87 -2.31 23.69
C GLN A 249 6.80 -2.68 24.74
N ILE A 250 5.78 -3.45 24.37
CA ILE A 250 4.78 -3.93 25.32
C ILE A 250 5.45 -4.79 26.40
N SER A 251 6.33 -5.72 26.02
CA SER A 251 7.06 -6.57 26.96
C SER A 251 7.91 -5.75 27.95
N ASP A 252 8.62 -4.74 27.46
CA ASP A 252 9.45 -3.86 28.29
C ASP A 252 8.59 -3.03 29.26
N LEU A 253 7.51 -2.41 28.77
CA LEU A 253 6.57 -1.66 29.60
C LEU A 253 5.86 -2.54 30.64
N THR A 254 5.56 -3.81 30.33
CA THR A 254 5.00 -4.73 31.31
C THR A 254 6.00 -5.06 32.41
N ALA A 255 7.27 -5.30 32.07
CA ALA A 255 8.32 -5.55 33.06
C ALA A 255 8.55 -4.32 33.96
N GLN A 256 8.57 -3.12 33.39
CA GLN A 256 8.69 -1.88 34.16
C GLN A 256 7.50 -1.67 35.11
N ASN A 257 6.28 -1.96 34.66
CA ASN A 257 5.09 -1.89 35.52
C ASN A 257 5.13 -2.89 36.68
N GLU A 258 5.65 -4.10 36.45
CA GLU A 258 5.83 -5.09 37.52
C GLU A 258 6.83 -4.59 38.57
N VAL A 259 7.98 -4.04 38.15
CA VAL A 259 8.98 -3.47 39.05
C VAL A 259 8.39 -2.32 39.87
N LEU A 260 7.72 -1.36 39.21
CA LEU A 260 7.10 -0.21 39.89
C LEU A 260 5.98 -0.65 40.86
N SER A 261 5.22 -1.69 40.50
CA SER A 261 4.19 -2.27 41.36
C SER A 261 4.80 -2.89 42.63
N GLN A 262 5.92 -3.61 42.49
CA GLN A 262 6.67 -4.17 43.63
C GLN A 262 7.25 -3.07 44.52
N GLU A 263 7.85 -2.03 43.95
CA GLU A 263 8.35 -0.87 44.71
C GLU A 263 7.24 -0.16 45.47
N ARG A 264 6.09 0.06 44.83
CA ARG A 264 4.91 0.65 45.48
C ARG A 264 4.43 -0.22 46.64
N GLY A 265 4.42 -1.54 46.48
CA GLY A 265 4.08 -2.49 47.54
C GLY A 265 5.05 -2.42 48.72
N ARG A 266 6.36 -2.31 48.46
CA ARG A 266 7.40 -2.15 49.47
C ARG A 266 7.26 -0.84 50.24
N LEU A 267 7.09 0.28 49.53
CA LEU A 267 6.93 1.60 50.16
C LEU A 267 5.63 1.66 50.99
N ALA A 268 4.55 1.02 50.53
CA ALA A 268 3.31 0.95 51.28
C ALA A 268 3.48 0.17 52.60
N SER A 269 4.22 -0.93 52.60
CA SER A 269 4.47 -1.71 53.82
C SER A 269 5.42 -0.97 54.79
N GLU A 270 6.43 -0.27 54.28
CA GLU A 270 7.31 0.61 55.06
C GLU A 270 6.53 1.75 55.72
N LEU A 271 5.61 2.37 54.98
CA LEU A 271 4.75 3.44 55.48
C LEU A 271 3.81 2.94 56.59
N GLU A 272 3.17 1.79 56.40
CA GLU A 272 2.32 1.20 57.44
C GLU A 272 3.12 0.79 58.69
N ALA A 273 4.33 0.27 58.53
CA ALA A 273 5.21 -0.03 59.66
C ALA A 273 5.62 1.25 60.41
N ALA A 274 5.91 2.33 59.69
CA ALA A 274 6.25 3.63 60.30
C ALA A 274 5.07 4.24 61.05
N LYS A 275 3.84 4.15 60.49
CA LYS A 275 2.61 4.59 61.19
C LYS A 275 2.40 3.84 62.50
N ARG A 276 2.52 2.51 62.49
CA ARG A 276 2.38 1.71 63.72
C ARG A 276 3.39 2.12 64.79
N ARG A 277 4.65 2.31 64.41
CA ARG A 277 5.69 2.79 65.36
C ARG A 277 5.36 4.17 65.92
N LEU A 278 4.80 5.06 65.10
CA LEU A 278 4.37 6.38 65.54
C LEU A 278 3.19 6.29 66.52
N GLU A 279 2.20 5.45 66.23
CA GLU A 279 1.06 5.20 67.12
C GLU A 279 1.49 4.60 68.45
N GLU A 280 2.38 3.59 68.44
CA GLU A 280 2.98 3.00 69.63
C GLU A 280 3.73 4.05 70.45
N SER A 281 4.56 4.87 69.80
CA SER A 281 5.30 5.95 70.48
C SER A 281 4.37 7.00 71.08
N GLN A 282 3.27 7.34 70.41
CA GLN A 282 2.27 8.29 70.92
C GLN A 282 1.51 7.70 72.11
N GLN A 283 1.18 6.42 72.08
CA GLN A 283 0.54 5.72 73.19
C GLN A 283 1.46 5.67 74.42
N HIS A 284 2.74 5.32 74.22
CA HIS A 284 3.73 5.32 75.30
C HIS A 284 3.93 6.72 75.89
N ALA A 285 4.16 7.73 75.05
CA ALA A 285 4.28 9.11 75.52
C ALA A 285 3.01 9.60 76.23
N GLY A 286 1.83 9.22 75.73
CA GLY A 286 0.55 9.51 76.37
C GLY A 286 0.42 8.86 77.76
N HIS A 287 0.83 7.60 77.89
CA HIS A 287 0.87 6.89 79.17
C HIS A 287 1.82 7.56 80.15
N ASP A 288 3.04 7.88 79.72
CA ASP A 288 4.06 8.53 80.55
C ASP A 288 3.58 9.89 81.05
N ILE A 289 2.93 10.69 80.19
CA ILE A 289 2.35 11.99 80.59
C ILE A 289 1.23 11.81 81.61
N VAL A 290 0.35 10.82 81.43
CA VAL A 290 -0.74 10.53 82.38
C VAL A 290 -0.17 10.06 83.71
N GLU A 291 0.85 9.20 83.69
CA GLU A 291 1.53 8.70 84.88
C GLU A 291 2.20 9.86 85.64
N LEU A 292 3.00 10.70 84.96
CA LEU A 292 3.62 11.89 85.53
C LEU A 292 2.58 12.85 86.14
N ARG A 293 1.46 13.10 85.45
CA ARG A 293 0.36 13.92 85.98
C ARG A 293 -0.27 13.30 87.23
N SER A 294 -0.43 11.98 87.25
CA SER A 294 -0.99 11.27 88.40
C SER A 294 -0.06 11.35 89.61
N GLN A 295 1.25 11.16 89.40
CA GLN A 295 2.29 11.27 90.42
C GLN A 295 2.34 12.71 90.96
N GLN A 296 2.35 13.71 90.08
CA GLN A 296 2.30 15.12 90.46
C GLN A 296 1.05 15.47 91.25
N THR A 297 -0.13 15.01 90.80
CA THR A 297 -1.40 15.23 91.51
C THR A 297 -1.38 14.58 92.89
N LEU A 298 -0.81 13.38 93.01
CA LEU A 298 -0.68 12.67 94.28
C LEU A 298 0.27 13.42 95.24
N LEU A 299 1.41 13.90 94.76
CA LEU A 299 2.33 14.72 95.57
C LEU A 299 1.66 16.00 96.07
N LEU A 300 1.03 16.77 95.17
CA LEU A 300 0.39 18.03 95.52
C LEU A 300 -0.80 17.83 96.46
N LYS A 301 -1.74 16.92 96.12
CA LYS A 301 -2.97 16.75 96.89
C LYS A 301 -2.81 15.93 98.16
N ARG A 302 -1.98 14.88 98.16
CA ARG A 302 -1.87 13.96 99.32
C ARG A 302 -0.74 14.31 100.26
N ARG A 303 0.36 14.90 99.78
CA ARG A 303 1.53 15.17 100.63
C ARG A 303 1.65 16.64 101.00
N ILE A 304 1.50 17.55 100.04
CA ILE A 304 1.75 18.98 100.28
C ILE A 304 0.49 19.69 100.82
N ALA A 305 -0.68 19.49 100.19
CA ALA A 305 -1.90 20.19 100.58
C ALA A 305 -2.32 19.99 102.06
N PRO A 306 -2.24 18.77 102.65
CA PRO A 306 -2.56 18.61 104.08
C PRO A 306 -1.57 19.34 105.00
N LEU A 307 -0.27 19.37 104.66
CA LEU A 307 0.73 20.09 105.44
C LEU A 307 0.51 21.61 105.40
N LEU A 308 0.05 22.12 104.25
CA LEU A 308 -0.32 23.53 104.11
C LEU A 308 -1.63 23.84 104.86
N SER A 309 -2.64 22.97 104.77
CA SER A 309 -3.90 23.10 105.53
C SER A 309 -3.64 23.10 107.03
N ASP A 310 -2.89 22.12 107.55
CA ASP A 310 -2.50 22.05 108.97
C ASP A 310 -1.75 23.31 109.43
N ALA A 311 -0.94 23.90 108.54
CA ALA A 311 -0.20 25.12 108.85
C ALA A 311 -1.12 26.35 108.93
N VAL A 312 -2.13 26.44 108.06
CA VAL A 312 -3.16 27.48 108.09
C VAL A 312 -4.02 27.32 109.33
N ASP A 313 -4.52 26.12 109.61
CA ASP A 313 -5.35 25.82 110.79
C ASP A 313 -4.60 26.19 112.10
N ALA A 314 -3.30 25.88 112.19
CA ALA A 314 -2.47 26.24 113.34
C ALA A 314 -2.30 27.76 113.56
N LEU A 315 -2.45 28.56 112.49
CA LEU A 315 -2.43 30.03 112.57
C LEU A 315 -3.82 30.62 112.86
N GLU A 316 -4.90 29.92 112.50
CA GLU A 316 -6.28 30.37 112.68
C GLU A 316 -6.87 30.00 114.07
N ILE A 317 -6.31 29.01 114.77
CA ILE A 317 -6.72 28.67 116.15
C ILE A 317 -6.34 29.81 117.12
N GLU A 318 -7.24 30.19 118.04
CA GLU A 318 -6.93 31.17 119.10
C GLU A 318 -6.60 30.49 120.45
N PRO A 319 -5.45 30.80 121.08
CA PRO A 319 -4.37 31.67 120.60
C PRO A 319 -3.53 31.00 119.50
N PRO A 320 -3.00 31.77 118.52
CA PRO A 320 -2.28 31.23 117.37
C PRO A 320 -1.02 30.49 117.78
N VAL A 321 -0.72 29.39 117.07
CA VAL A 321 0.37 28.47 117.39
C VAL A 321 1.44 28.46 116.28
N PRO A 322 2.21 29.57 116.12
CA PRO A 322 3.07 29.80 114.97
C PRO A 322 4.21 28.77 114.82
N HIS A 323 4.67 28.19 115.92
CA HIS A 323 5.75 27.19 115.88
C HIS A 323 5.31 25.88 115.20
N ILE A 324 4.03 25.50 115.30
CA ILE A 324 3.47 24.33 114.60
C ILE A 324 3.36 24.63 113.11
N ALA A 325 2.85 25.82 112.74
CA ALA A 325 2.75 26.25 111.35
C ALA A 325 4.12 26.27 110.64
N ILE A 326 5.15 26.85 111.27
CA ILE A 326 6.52 26.86 110.72
C ILE A 326 7.07 25.44 110.55
N LYS A 327 6.82 24.54 111.51
CA LYS A 327 7.27 23.14 111.41
C LYS A 327 6.63 22.42 110.23
N ARG A 328 5.32 22.62 110.00
CA ARG A 328 4.60 22.03 108.87
C ARG A 328 5.03 22.59 107.52
N LEU A 329 5.28 23.90 107.44
CA LEU A 329 5.85 24.53 106.23
C LEU A 329 7.25 23.99 105.91
N LYS A 330 8.13 23.82 106.92
CA LYS A 330 9.45 23.21 106.73
C LYS A 330 9.35 21.76 106.25
N SER A 331 8.40 20.99 106.77
CA SER A 331 8.13 19.62 106.30
C SER A 331 7.62 19.59 104.85
N ALA A 332 6.79 20.55 104.44
CA ALA A 332 6.34 20.66 103.05
C ALA A 332 7.50 21.01 102.10
N ILE A 333 8.37 21.95 102.49
CA ILE A 333 9.58 22.31 101.73
C ILE A 333 10.52 21.11 101.61
N GLY A 334 10.78 20.39 102.69
CA GLY A 334 11.62 19.19 102.65
C GLY A 334 11.06 18.09 101.74
N THR A 335 9.73 17.93 101.70
CA THR A 335 9.07 16.98 100.78
C THR A 335 9.24 17.40 99.31
N ILE A 336 9.22 18.70 99.02
CA ILE A 336 9.45 19.22 97.66
C ILE A 336 10.90 19.01 97.23
N GLU A 337 11.86 19.33 98.10
CA GLU A 337 13.30 19.19 97.84
C GLU A 337 13.73 17.72 97.65
N GLU A 338 13.13 16.79 98.40
CA GLU A 338 13.36 15.36 98.22
C GLU A 338 12.85 14.84 96.86
N THR A 339 11.76 15.41 96.35
CA THR A 339 11.21 15.04 95.04
C THR A 339 11.87 15.74 93.84
N THR A 340 12.73 16.74 94.07
CA THR A 340 13.43 17.48 93.00
C THR A 340 14.91 17.09 92.83
N ARG A 341 15.44 16.17 93.66
CA ARG A 341 16.76 15.55 93.50
C ARG A 341 16.70 14.27 92.67
#